data_AF-A0A142Y6A8-F1
#
_entry.id   AF-A0A142Y6A8-F1
#
_cell.length_a   1.000
_cell.length_b   1.000
_cell.length_c   1.000
_cell.angle_alpha   90.00
_cell.angle_beta   90.00
_cell.angle_gamma   90.00
#
_symmetry.space_group_name_H-M   'P 1'
#
loop_
_entity.id
_entity.type
_entity.pdbx_description
1 polymer ?
#
loop_
_entity_poly.entity_id
_entity_poly.type
_entity_poly.pdbx_seq_one_letter_code
_entity_poly.pdbx_strand_id
1 'polypeptide(L)'
;MFNVLRIGYMALGIVALMALPASAQSTGGMPGAIGAGLAVIGAALGIGMLAKGAVESIARQPESSGTIQVAMIIAAALIEGLAFYAVFVCSQQNPFAGS
;
A
#
# COMPACT_ATOMS: atom_id res chain seq x y z
N MET A 1 -38.12 -10.07 -8.47
CA MET A 1 -37.00 -10.60 -7.67
C MET A 1 -35.71 -9.79 -7.88
N PHE A 2 -35.22 -9.62 -9.11
CA PHE A 2 -33.93 -8.95 -9.40
C PHE A 2 -33.80 -7.49 -8.91
N ASN A 3 -34.88 -6.69 -8.95
CA ASN A 3 -34.83 -5.30 -8.48
C ASN A 3 -34.72 -5.16 -6.97
N VAL A 4 -35.33 -6.06 -6.19
CA VAL A 4 -35.27 -6.03 -4.71
C VAL A 4 -33.88 -6.45 -4.23
N LEU A 5 -33.28 -7.45 -4.88
CA LEU A 5 -31.92 -7.88 -4.60
C LEU A 5 -30.90 -6.76 -4.90
N ARG A 6 -31.05 -6.06 -6.04
CA ARG A 6 -30.18 -4.92 -6.42
C ARG A 6 -30.31 -3.73 -5.47
N ILE A 7 -31.53 -3.41 -5.04
CA ILE A 7 -31.79 -2.36 -4.04
C ILE A 7 -31.19 -2.75 -2.69
N GLY A 8 -31.26 -4.02 -2.29
CA GLY A 8 -30.62 -4.54 -1.07
C GLY A 8 -29.09 -4.39 -1.10
N TYR A 9 -28.45 -4.78 -2.21
CA TYR A 9 -27.00 -4.59 -2.38
C TYR A 9 -26.59 -3.11 -2.43
N MET A 10 -27.39 -2.24 -3.06
CA MET A 10 -27.13 -0.80 -3.07
C MET A 10 -27.32 -0.17 -1.69
N ALA A 11 -28.35 -0.57 -0.93
CA ALA A 11 -28.57 -0.09 0.43
C ALA A 11 -27.44 -0.52 1.39
N LEU A 12 -27.00 -1.79 1.31
CA LEU A 12 -25.85 -2.28 2.06
C LEU A 12 -24.55 -1.54 1.69
N GLY A 13 -24.34 -1.30 0.40
CA GLY A 13 -23.18 -0.54 -0.10
C GLY A 13 -23.16 0.92 0.35
N ILE A 14 -24.32 1.57 0.40
CA ILE A 14 -24.46 2.96 0.88
C ILE A 14 -24.26 3.02 2.40
N VAL A 15 -24.79 2.06 3.17
CA VAL A 15 -24.56 1.99 4.62
C VAL A 15 -23.08 1.75 4.94
N ALA A 16 -22.40 0.90 4.17
CA ALA A 16 -20.96 0.71 4.29
C ALA A 16 -20.15 1.98 3.94
N LEU A 17 -20.58 2.73 2.92
CA LEU A 17 -19.97 4.01 2.53
C LEU A 17 -20.14 5.09 3.63
N MET A 18 -21.28 5.08 4.33
CA MET A 18 -21.58 6.02 5.43
C MET A 18 -20.85 5.68 6.74
N ALA A 19 -20.26 4.48 6.86
CA ALA A 19 -19.40 4.11 7.98
C ALA A 19 -17.95 4.60 7.82
N LEU A 20 -17.55 5.03 6.62
CA LEU A 20 -16.20 5.56 6.33
C LEU A 20 -15.82 6.80 7.17
N PRO A 21 -16.68 7.82 7.36
CA PRO A 21 -16.32 8.96 8.21
C PRO A 21 -16.27 8.62 9.70
N ALA A 22 -16.98 7.57 10.16
CA ALA A 22 -16.98 7.16 11.56
C ALA A 22 -15.64 6.50 11.98
N SER A 23 -14.93 5.86 11.05
CA SER A 23 -13.56 5.35 11.31
C SER A 23 -12.47 6.43 11.25
N ALA A 24 -12.83 7.66 10.84
CA ALA A 24 -11.94 8.82 10.83
C ALA A 24 -12.01 9.65 12.12
N GLN A 25 -12.95 9.36 13.04
CA GLN A 25 -13.06 10.08 14.30
C GLN A 25 -12.05 9.54 15.32
N SER A 26 -11.15 10.44 15.72
CA SER A 26 -10.08 10.28 16.68
C SER A 26 -10.53 9.61 17.99
N THR A 27 -10.32 8.29 18.07
CA THR A 27 -10.03 7.45 19.26
C THR A 27 -10.08 5.95 18.91
N GLY A 28 -10.35 5.58 17.65
CA GLY A 28 -10.41 4.18 17.21
C GLY A 28 -10.15 3.95 15.72
N GLY A 29 -9.40 4.84 15.05
CA GLY A 29 -8.88 4.58 13.70
C GLY A 29 -7.89 3.42 13.71
N MET A 30 -7.69 2.77 12.57
CA MET A 30 -6.74 1.65 12.41
C MET A 30 -5.37 2.07 13.01
N PRO A 31 -4.79 1.31 13.98
CA PRO A 31 -3.57 1.72 14.64
C PRO A 31 -2.47 2.03 13.61
N GLY A 32 -1.73 3.12 13.82
CA GLY A 32 -0.62 3.49 12.94
C GLY A 32 0.38 2.33 12.73
N ALA A 33 0.54 1.45 13.71
CA ALA A 33 1.33 0.22 13.58
C ALA A 33 0.80 -0.74 12.48
N ILE A 34 -0.52 -0.88 12.35
CA ILE A 34 -1.14 -1.69 11.28
C ILE A 34 -0.96 -0.99 9.94
N GLY A 35 -1.18 0.33 9.87
CA GLY A 35 -0.96 1.12 8.66
C GLY A 35 0.48 1.01 8.15
N ALA A 36 1.46 1.16 9.05
CA ALA A 36 2.87 0.99 8.75
C ALA A 36 3.19 -0.45 8.29
N GLY A 37 2.63 -1.47 8.96
CA GLY A 37 2.81 -2.87 8.58
C GLY A 37 2.28 -3.17 7.17
N LEU A 38 1.09 -2.68 6.83
CA LEU A 38 0.53 -2.83 5.49
C LEU A 38 1.35 -2.09 4.42
N ALA A 39 1.85 -0.89 4.74
CA ALA A 39 2.73 -0.15 3.84
C ALA A 39 4.03 -0.92 3.54
N VAL A 40 4.66 -1.50 4.57
CA VAL A 40 5.88 -2.31 4.42
C VAL A 40 5.61 -3.58 3.61
N ILE A 41 4.48 -4.26 3.82
CA ILE A 41 4.10 -5.44 3.03
C ILE A 41 3.94 -5.07 1.55
N GLY A 42 3.25 -3.96 1.26
CA GLY A 42 3.08 -3.47 -0.11
C GLY A 42 4.42 -3.15 -0.79
N ALA A 43 5.31 -2.47 -0.07
CA ALA A 43 6.65 -2.14 -0.55
C ALA A 43 7.50 -3.39 -0.83
N ALA A 44 7.51 -4.35 0.11
CA ALA A 44 8.25 -5.60 -0.01
C ALA A 44 7.79 -6.44 -1.21
N LEU A 45 6.48 -6.52 -1.46
CA LEU A 45 5.94 -7.20 -2.63
C LEU A 45 6.32 -6.47 -3.93
N GLY A 46 6.20 -5.14 -3.96
CA GLY A 46 6.56 -4.33 -5.13
C GLY A 46 8.04 -4.48 -5.50
N ILE A 47 8.95 -4.32 -4.53
CA ILE A 47 10.39 -4.42 -4.78
C ILE A 47 10.82 -5.86 -5.08
N GLY A 48 10.18 -6.87 -4.47
CA GLY A 48 10.43 -8.28 -4.77
C GLY A 48 10.08 -8.65 -6.21
N MET A 49 8.93 -8.19 -6.70
CA MET A 49 8.52 -8.39 -8.10
C MET A 49 9.44 -7.64 -9.08
N LEU A 50 9.81 -6.40 -8.74
CA LEU A 50 10.77 -5.60 -9.50
C LEU A 50 12.12 -6.33 -9.62
N ALA A 51 12.69 -6.77 -8.50
CA ALA A 51 13.98 -7.44 -8.46
C ALA A 51 13.95 -8.76 -9.26
N LYS A 52 12.88 -9.55 -9.11
CA LYS A 52 12.69 -10.76 -9.92
C LYS A 52 12.70 -10.44 -11.42
N GLY A 53 11.91 -9.46 -11.85
CA GLY A 53 11.84 -9.07 -13.25
C GLY A 53 13.16 -8.54 -13.80
N ALA A 54 13.91 -7.78 -12.98
CA ALA A 54 15.23 -7.28 -13.33
C ALA A 54 16.23 -8.44 -13.52
N VAL A 55 16.31 -9.37 -12.57
CA VAL A 55 17.23 -10.51 -12.63
C VAL A 55 16.91 -11.42 -13.83
N GLU A 56 15.64 -11.72 -14.09
CA GLU A 56 15.22 -12.50 -15.26
C GLU A 56 15.57 -11.79 -16.58
N SER A 57 15.44 -10.46 -16.63
CA SER A 57 15.79 -9.66 -17.81
C SER A 57 17.30 -9.62 -18.05
N ILE A 58 18.10 -9.46 -16.99
CA ILE A 58 19.57 -9.49 -17.06
C ILE A 58 20.05 -10.87 -17.52
N ALA A 59 19.43 -11.94 -17.04
CA ALA A 59 19.77 -13.30 -17.47
C ALA A 59 19.50 -13.55 -18.96
N ARG A 60 18.48 -12.89 -19.54
CA ARG A 60 18.13 -13.02 -20.96
C ARG A 60 18.95 -12.09 -21.87
N GLN A 61 19.34 -10.93 -21.37
CA GLN A 61 20.07 -9.90 -22.11
C GLN A 61 21.21 -9.33 -21.27
N PRO A 62 22.30 -10.09 -21.07
CA PRO A 62 23.43 -9.68 -20.24
C PRO A 62 24.10 -8.39 -20.74
N GLU A 63 24.07 -8.13 -22.04
CA GLU A 63 24.56 -6.91 -22.68
C GLU A 63 23.84 -5.64 -22.20
N SER A 64 22.60 -5.76 -21.75
CA SER A 64 21.78 -4.65 -21.25
C SER A 64 21.79 -4.54 -19.72
N SER A 65 22.64 -5.30 -19.02
CA SER A 65 22.64 -5.41 -17.56
C SER A 65 22.72 -4.05 -16.85
N GLY A 66 23.64 -3.17 -17.29
CA GLY A 66 23.80 -1.84 -16.70
C GLY A 66 22.53 -0.99 -16.81
N THR A 67 21.90 -0.96 -17.99
CA THR A 67 20.66 -0.21 -18.22
C THR A 67 19.51 -0.76 -17.37
N ILE A 68 19.37 -2.08 -17.29
CA ILE A 68 18.33 -2.73 -16.47
C ILE A 68 18.55 -2.42 -14.99
N GLN A 69 19.79 -2.48 -14.51
CA GLN A 69 20.12 -2.18 -13.12
C GLN A 69 19.83 -0.71 -12.77
N VAL A 70 20.14 0.23 -13.65
CA VAL A 70 19.81 1.66 -13.45
C VAL A 70 18.30 1.85 -13.39
N ALA A 71 17.54 1.27 -14.32
CA ALA A 71 16.09 1.34 -14.32
C ALA A 71 15.48 0.72 -13.04
N MET A 72 16.03 -0.42 -12.59
CA MET A 72 15.64 -1.08 -11.35
C MET A 72 15.90 -0.18 -10.13
N ILE A 73 17.08 0.45 -10.03
CA ILE A 73 17.41 1.32 -8.90
C ILE A 73 16.48 2.54 -8.85
N ILE A 74 16.15 3.14 -10.00
CA ILE A 74 15.21 4.27 -10.06
C ILE A 74 13.82 3.83 -9.58
N ALA A 75 13.32 2.70 -10.08
CA ALA A 75 12.03 2.16 -9.66
C ALA A 75 12.02 1.77 -8.17
N ALA A 76 13.09 1.15 -7.68
CA ALA A 76 13.26 0.83 -6.27
C ALA A 76 13.25 2.09 -5.40
N ALA A 77 13.95 3.15 -5.79
CA ALA A 77 13.95 4.43 -5.08
C ALA A 77 12.56 5.06 -4.99
N LEU A 78 11.72 4.92 -6.03
CA LEU A 78 10.33 5.39 -5.99
C LEU A 78 9.46 4.56 -5.03
N ILE A 79 9.62 3.24 -5.03
CA ILE A 79 8.91 2.34 -4.09
C ILE A 79 9.32 2.65 -2.65
N GLU A 80 10.62 2.74 -2.39
CA GLU A 80 11.18 3.05 -1.07
C GLU A 80 10.76 4.44 -0.59
N GLY A 81 10.78 5.46 -1.46
CA GLY A 81 10.33 6.80 -1.11
C GLY A 81 8.86 6.84 -0.69
N LEU A 82 7.99 6.12 -1.42
CA LEU A 82 6.57 6.04 -1.09
C LEU A 82 6.32 5.25 0.22
N ALA A 83 7.03 4.14 0.38
CA ALA A 83 6.95 3.29 1.57
C ALA A 83 7.41 4.02 2.83
N PHE A 84 8.55 4.72 2.74
CA PHE A 84 9.09 5.51 3.84
C PHE A 84 8.14 6.64 4.25
N TYR A 85 7.57 7.36 3.27
CA TYR A 85 6.57 8.39 3.55
C TYR A 85 5.33 7.82 4.23
N ALA A 86 4.81 6.67 3.77
CA ALA A 86 3.65 6.02 4.38
C ALA A 86 3.93 5.57 5.82
N VAL A 87 5.09 4.97 6.08
CA VAL A 87 5.51 4.57 7.43
C VAL A 87 5.66 5.78 8.34
N PHE A 88 6.26 6.87 7.84
CA PHE A 88 6.38 8.13 8.59
C PHE A 88 5.02 8.69 8.99
N VAL A 89 4.06 8.79 8.06
CA VAL A 89 2.71 9.27 8.38
C VAL A 89 2.03 8.37 9.41
N CYS A 90 2.20 7.06 9.29
CA CYS A 90 1.63 6.09 10.22
C CYS A 90 2.28 6.16 11.62
N SER A 91 3.58 6.45 11.72
CA SER A 91 4.27 6.58 13.02
C SER A 91 3.83 7.80 13.83
N GLN A 92 3.30 8.83 13.18
CA GLN A 92 2.76 10.02 13.88
C GLN A 92 1.45 9.73 14.64
N GLN A 93 0.79 8.59 14.37
CA GLN A 93 -0.50 8.24 14.96
C GLN A 93 -0.38 7.47 16.29
N ASN A 94 0.70 7.68 17.04
CA ASN A 94 0.96 6.96 18.29
C ASN A 94 -0.02 7.38 19.40
N PRO A 95 -0.95 6.51 19.85
CA PRO A 95 -1.92 6.84 20.90
C PRO A 95 -1.27 6.98 22.30
N PHE A 96 0.02 6.65 22.45
CA PHE A 96 0.76 6.72 23.71
C PHE A 96 1.71 7.93 23.81
N ALA A 97 1.76 8.80 22.80
CA ALA A 97 2.64 9.97 22.79
C ALA A 97 2.07 11.20 23.55
N GLY A 98 0.89 11.05 24.16
CA GLY A 98 0.26 12.07 24.99
C GLY A 98 -0.14 11.51 26.36
N SER A 99 0.81 11.52 27.30
CA SER A 99 0.56 11.54 28.75
C SER A 99 1.73 12.24 29.44
#